data_AF-A0A661L0E5-F1
#
_entry.id   AF-A0A661L0E5-F1
#
_cell.length_a   1.000
_cell.length_b   1.000
_cell.length_c   1.000
_cell.angle_alpha   90.00
_cell.angle_beta   90.00
_cell.angle_gamma   90.00
#
_symmetry.space_group_name_H-M   'P 1'
#
loop_
_entity.id
_entity.type
_entity.pdbx_description
1 polymer ?
#
loop_
_entity_poly.entity_id
_entity_poly.type
_entity_poly.pdbx_seq_one_letter_code
_entity_poly.pdbx_strand_id
1 'polypeptide(L)'
;DVRDMVVPDEWHLVISHPSSVRVHWRHAALGEGFYTINGFFDMRSDTQYFAAPFETLTITWDLQRLCLDTVRMYSGWNLISIPLRCPRPYADFIFGRRFYGPYHYDPVSKTFFIPNFVGMGRGYYVYSARDTILVFSGVRFPRYKSDIFAGWNLLGCPSFSVDTASIGVIGTWILGIFELDSTGSYVVPDSLRPGKGYWFLVPNDGKIYVPR
;
A
#
# COMPACT_ATOMS: atom_id res chain seq x y z
N ASP A 1 -22.26 -14.91 -12.60
CA ASP A 1 -22.72 -13.57 -12.98
C ASP A 1 -22.82 -12.77 -11.69
N VAL A 2 -22.15 -11.62 -11.60
CA VAL A 2 -21.84 -10.90 -10.34
C VAL A 2 -23.04 -10.05 -9.84
N ARG A 3 -24.26 -10.38 -10.28
CA ARG A 3 -25.44 -9.51 -10.09
C ARG A 3 -26.17 -9.71 -8.76
N ASP A 4 -25.87 -10.77 -8.02
CA ASP A 4 -26.56 -11.13 -6.77
C ASP A 4 -25.58 -11.29 -5.58
N MET A 5 -24.75 -10.27 -5.30
CA MET A 5 -23.87 -10.28 -4.12
C MET A 5 -24.47 -9.48 -2.97
N VAL A 6 -24.64 -10.12 -1.81
CA VAL A 6 -25.00 -9.47 -0.54
C VAL A 6 -23.72 -8.97 0.14
N VAL A 7 -23.69 -7.72 0.58
CA VAL A 7 -22.49 -7.10 1.18
C VAL A 7 -22.41 -7.40 2.69
N PRO A 8 -21.21 -7.72 3.25
CA PRO A 8 -20.01 -8.17 2.55
C PRO A 8 -20.18 -9.60 2.04
N ASP A 9 -19.59 -9.91 0.88
CA ASP A 9 -19.57 -11.26 0.32
C ASP A 9 -18.16 -11.86 0.49
N GLU A 10 -18.09 -13.14 0.78
CA GLU A 10 -16.84 -13.84 1.10
C GLU A 10 -16.71 -15.15 0.30
N TRP A 11 -15.55 -15.34 -0.30
CA TRP A 11 -15.18 -16.59 -0.96
C TRP A 11 -13.93 -17.19 -0.31
N HIS A 12 -13.98 -18.48 -0.02
CA HIS A 12 -12.82 -19.23 0.45
C HIS A 12 -12.20 -20.03 -0.69
N LEU A 13 -10.96 -19.70 -1.04
CA LEU A 13 -10.15 -20.43 -2.01
C LEU A 13 -9.17 -21.33 -1.26
N VAL A 14 -9.43 -22.62 -1.24
CA VAL A 14 -8.58 -23.63 -0.60
C VAL A 14 -7.49 -24.08 -1.56
N ILE A 15 -6.22 -23.81 -1.22
CA ILE A 15 -5.08 -24.28 -2.01
C ILE A 15 -4.75 -25.72 -1.62
N SER A 16 -5.22 -26.70 -2.38
CA SER A 16 -4.93 -28.12 -2.11
C SER A 16 -3.61 -28.59 -2.74
N HIS A 17 -2.56 -27.77 -2.68
CA HIS A 17 -1.27 -28.05 -3.33
C HIS A 17 -0.11 -28.06 -2.31
N PRO A 18 0.83 -29.01 -2.39
CA PRO A 18 1.95 -29.15 -1.44
C PRO A 18 3.10 -28.15 -1.66
N SER A 19 2.99 -27.26 -2.63
CA SER A 19 3.99 -26.23 -2.94
C SER A 19 3.33 -24.86 -3.04
N SER A 20 4.13 -23.79 -2.99
CA SER A 20 3.63 -22.43 -3.18
C SER A 20 2.90 -22.30 -4.53
N VAL A 21 1.72 -21.67 -4.51
CA VAL A 21 0.86 -21.48 -5.67
C VAL A 21 0.70 -19.99 -5.97
N ARG A 22 0.97 -19.60 -7.22
CA ARG A 22 0.68 -18.25 -7.70
C ARG A 22 -0.81 -18.13 -8.04
N VAL A 23 -1.55 -17.41 -7.20
CA VAL A 23 -2.91 -16.96 -7.48
C VAL A 23 -2.83 -15.62 -8.20
N HIS A 24 -3.50 -15.48 -9.35
CA HIS A 24 -3.47 -14.25 -10.13
C HIS A 24 -4.83 -13.91 -10.72
N TRP A 25 -5.08 -12.62 -10.96
CA TRP A 25 -6.33 -12.11 -11.51
C TRP A 25 -6.07 -10.95 -12.46
N ARG A 26 -7.11 -10.57 -13.20
CA ARG A 26 -7.11 -9.39 -14.07
C ARG A 26 -7.96 -8.31 -13.40
N HIS A 27 -7.49 -7.07 -13.35
CA HIS A 27 -8.28 -5.95 -12.81
C HIS A 27 -9.62 -5.78 -13.53
N ALA A 28 -9.65 -6.00 -14.85
CA ALA A 28 -10.87 -5.95 -15.65
C ALA A 28 -11.89 -7.04 -15.30
N ALA A 29 -11.49 -8.09 -14.57
CA ALA A 29 -12.40 -9.13 -14.09
C ALA A 29 -13.03 -8.77 -12.73
N LEU A 30 -12.54 -7.73 -12.04
CA LEU A 30 -13.12 -7.24 -10.80
C LEU A 30 -14.26 -6.26 -11.13
N GLY A 31 -15.42 -6.49 -10.51
CA GLY A 31 -16.57 -5.58 -10.58
C GLY A 31 -16.32 -4.29 -9.80
N GLU A 32 -17.36 -3.50 -9.56
CA GLU A 32 -17.26 -2.35 -8.65
C GLU A 32 -17.12 -2.80 -7.19
N GLY A 33 -16.54 -1.95 -6.33
CA GLY A 33 -16.31 -2.25 -4.92
C GLY A 33 -14.89 -2.68 -4.57
N PHE A 34 -14.65 -3.08 -3.34
CA PHE A 34 -13.32 -3.38 -2.85
C PHE A 34 -13.13 -4.87 -2.68
N TYR A 35 -11.93 -5.35 -2.99
CA TYR A 35 -11.58 -6.76 -2.95
C TYR A 35 -10.31 -6.94 -2.13
N THR A 36 -10.36 -7.76 -1.08
CA THR A 36 -9.16 -8.16 -0.33
C THR A 36 -8.93 -9.65 -0.35
N ILE A 37 -7.67 -10.06 -0.41
CA ILE A 37 -7.24 -11.39 0.06
C ILE A 37 -6.83 -11.29 1.53
N ASN A 38 -7.33 -12.21 2.34
CA ASN A 38 -7.07 -12.38 3.77
C ASN A 38 -7.32 -11.10 4.60
N GLY A 39 -8.19 -10.20 4.11
CA GLY A 39 -8.54 -8.94 4.77
C GLY A 39 -7.46 -7.84 4.71
N PHE A 40 -6.30 -8.09 4.08
CA PHE A 40 -5.18 -7.14 4.09
C PHE A 40 -4.45 -6.97 2.76
N PHE A 41 -4.73 -7.74 1.72
CA PHE A 41 -4.07 -7.63 0.42
C PHE A 41 -5.05 -7.08 -0.61
N ASP A 42 -4.78 -5.92 -1.19
CA ASP A 42 -5.71 -5.23 -2.10
C ASP A 42 -5.58 -5.76 -3.52
N MET A 43 -6.65 -6.38 -4.00
CA MET A 43 -6.69 -6.95 -5.34
C MET A 43 -6.83 -5.89 -6.45
N ARG A 44 -7.08 -4.61 -6.13
CA ARG A 44 -7.13 -3.54 -7.13
C ARG A 44 -5.77 -2.91 -7.43
N SER A 45 -4.87 -2.84 -6.45
CA SER A 45 -3.52 -2.32 -6.66
C SER A 45 -2.56 -3.37 -7.22
N ASP A 46 -2.88 -4.64 -7.02
CA ASP A 46 -2.04 -5.79 -7.35
C ASP A 46 -2.81 -6.80 -8.21
N THR A 47 -2.08 -7.76 -8.81
CA THR A 47 -2.66 -8.76 -9.72
C THR A 47 -2.30 -10.19 -9.37
N GLN A 48 -1.48 -10.39 -8.34
CA GLN A 48 -1.02 -11.72 -7.93
C GLN A 48 -0.75 -11.80 -6.43
N TYR A 49 -0.90 -13.00 -5.89
CA TYR A 49 -0.57 -13.41 -4.52
C TYR A 49 0.07 -14.79 -4.57
N PHE A 50 1.13 -15.02 -3.79
CA PHE A 50 1.78 -16.33 -3.67
C PHE A 50 1.31 -17.01 -2.39
N ALA A 51 0.40 -17.98 -2.54
CA ALA A 51 -0.16 -18.72 -1.44
C ALA A 51 0.80 -19.80 -0.96
N ALA A 52 0.91 -19.96 0.36
CA ALA A 52 1.65 -21.04 0.98
C ALA A 52 1.00 -22.41 0.68
N PRO A 53 1.75 -23.52 0.76
CA PRO A 53 1.18 -24.85 0.67
C PRO A 53 0.01 -25.01 1.64
N PHE A 54 -1.13 -25.52 1.14
CA PHE A 54 -2.32 -25.76 1.95
C PHE A 54 -2.98 -24.51 2.57
N GLU A 55 -2.62 -23.31 2.12
CA GLU A 55 -3.26 -22.07 2.59
C GLU A 55 -4.72 -21.98 2.11
N THR A 56 -5.60 -21.50 2.98
CA THR A 56 -6.96 -21.09 2.58
C THR A 56 -6.99 -19.57 2.49
N LEU A 57 -7.22 -19.05 1.28
CA LEU A 57 -7.38 -17.62 1.07
C LEU A 57 -8.83 -17.22 1.27
N THR A 58 -9.06 -16.14 2.01
CA THR A 58 -10.39 -15.53 2.11
C THR A 58 -10.42 -14.28 1.23
N ILE A 59 -11.21 -14.32 0.16
CA ILE A 59 -11.48 -13.17 -0.70
C ILE A 59 -12.73 -12.50 -0.16
N THR A 60 -12.63 -11.24 0.24
CA THR A 60 -13.77 -10.44 0.71
C THR A 60 -14.09 -9.38 -0.32
N TRP A 61 -15.37 -9.22 -0.65
CA TRP A 61 -15.88 -8.10 -1.42
C TRP A 61 -16.79 -7.22 -0.57
N ASP A 62 -16.61 -5.90 -0.69
CA ASP A 62 -17.45 -4.92 -0.01
C ASP A 62 -17.74 -3.68 -0.84
N LEU A 63 -18.85 -3.01 -0.50
CA LEU A 63 -19.19 -1.66 -0.96
C LEU A 63 -19.15 -0.69 0.22
N GLN A 64 -17.95 -0.46 0.75
CA GLN A 64 -17.77 0.49 1.84
C GLN A 64 -17.99 1.94 1.40
N ARG A 65 -18.49 2.76 2.33
CA ARG A 65 -18.69 4.19 2.13
C ARG A 65 -17.34 4.88 1.93
N LEU A 66 -17.24 5.61 0.83
CA LEU A 66 -16.06 6.42 0.54
C LEU A 66 -15.95 7.59 1.50
N CYS A 67 -14.73 7.90 1.90
CA CYS A 67 -14.35 9.15 2.54
C CYS A 67 -13.36 9.91 1.65
N LEU A 68 -13.32 11.23 1.84
CA LEU A 68 -12.36 12.10 1.20
C LEU A 68 -11.26 12.43 2.21
N ASP A 69 -10.03 12.48 1.73
CA ASP A 69 -8.86 12.86 2.53
C ASP A 69 -7.88 13.66 1.66
N THR A 70 -6.90 14.26 2.32
CA THR A 70 -5.97 15.19 1.69
C THR A 70 -4.55 15.00 2.18
N VAL A 71 -3.58 15.20 1.27
CA VAL A 71 -2.16 15.27 1.59
C VAL A 71 -1.64 16.65 1.18
N ARG A 72 -1.02 17.37 2.11
CA ARG A 72 -0.33 18.62 1.80
C ARG A 72 0.95 18.29 1.04
N MET A 73 1.12 18.95 -0.09
CA MET A 73 2.30 18.86 -0.94
C MET A 73 3.06 20.18 -0.82
N TYR A 74 4.31 20.13 -0.40
CA TYR A 74 5.21 21.27 -0.42
C TYR A 74 5.85 21.41 -1.80
N SER A 75 6.22 22.63 -2.17
CA SER A 75 7.04 22.86 -3.36
C SER A 75 8.33 22.05 -3.27
N GLY A 76 8.67 21.32 -4.34
CA GLY A 76 9.79 20.39 -4.38
C GLY A 76 9.37 18.92 -4.25
N TRP A 77 10.32 18.09 -3.82
CA TRP A 77 10.11 16.66 -3.63
C TRP A 77 9.41 16.37 -2.31
N ASN A 78 8.34 15.58 -2.38
CA ASN A 78 7.62 15.08 -1.22
C ASN A 78 7.72 13.56 -1.19
N LEU A 79 7.91 12.99 -0.01
CA LEU A 79 7.80 11.55 0.22
C LEU A 79 6.46 11.27 0.92
N ILE A 80 5.51 10.74 0.16
CA ILE A 80 4.11 10.60 0.60
C ILE A 80 3.63 9.14 0.54
N SER A 81 2.47 8.89 1.14
CA SER A 81 1.67 7.69 0.92
C SER A 81 0.22 8.08 0.66
N ILE A 82 -0.59 7.14 0.17
CA ILE A 82 -2.04 7.32 0.10
C ILE A 82 -2.69 6.51 1.24
N PRO A 83 -3.18 7.17 2.31
CA PRO A 83 -3.73 6.52 3.49
C PRO A 83 -5.17 6.02 3.30
N LEU A 84 -5.69 6.00 2.07
CA LEU A 84 -6.98 5.40 1.74
C LEU A 84 -6.84 4.38 0.61
N ARG A 85 -7.63 3.32 0.68
CA ARG A 85 -7.77 2.35 -0.40
C ARG A 85 -8.69 2.96 -1.45
N CYS A 86 -8.12 3.35 -2.59
CA CYS A 86 -8.87 3.97 -3.69
C CYS A 86 -9.59 2.88 -4.52
N PRO A 87 -10.89 3.02 -4.81
CA PRO A 87 -11.58 2.07 -5.70
C PRO A 87 -11.05 2.15 -7.13
N ARG A 88 -10.48 3.29 -7.54
CA ARG A 88 -9.76 3.46 -8.80
C ARG A 88 -8.31 3.85 -8.50
N PRO A 89 -7.42 2.88 -8.23
CA PRO A 89 -6.06 3.16 -7.77
C PRO A 89 -5.11 3.55 -8.91
N TYR A 90 -5.60 4.05 -10.06
CA TYR A 90 -4.71 4.43 -11.16
C TYR A 90 -3.89 5.66 -10.78
N ALA A 91 -2.57 5.61 -11.03
CA ALA A 91 -1.66 6.70 -10.68
C ALA A 91 -2.00 8.00 -11.43
N ASP A 92 -2.36 7.90 -12.71
CA ASP A 92 -2.79 9.03 -13.53
C ASP A 92 -4.13 9.63 -13.05
N PHE A 93 -5.02 8.82 -12.49
CA PHE A 93 -6.27 9.29 -11.89
C PHE A 93 -6.03 10.07 -10.59
N ILE A 94 -5.15 9.56 -9.71
CA ILE A 94 -4.88 10.17 -8.40
C ILE A 94 -4.00 11.42 -8.54
N PHE A 95 -2.90 11.32 -9.28
CA PHE A 95 -1.90 12.40 -9.37
C PHE A 95 -2.14 13.32 -10.58
N GLY A 96 -2.81 12.84 -11.62
CA GLY A 96 -3.04 13.61 -12.84
C GLY A 96 -1.74 14.08 -13.48
N ARG A 97 -1.81 15.20 -14.21
CA ARG A 97 -0.65 15.86 -14.82
C ARG A 97 -0.10 17.01 -13.96
N ARG A 98 -0.54 17.12 -12.71
CA ARG A 98 -0.20 18.23 -11.80
C ARG A 98 1.14 18.02 -11.09
N PHE A 99 1.59 16.77 -11.00
CA PHE A 99 2.78 16.36 -10.29
C PHE A 99 3.71 15.56 -11.22
N TYR A 100 5.00 15.53 -10.90
CA TYR A 100 5.92 14.57 -11.51
C TYR A 100 6.06 13.36 -10.59
N GLY A 101 5.94 12.17 -11.15
CA GLY A 101 5.76 10.91 -10.40
C GLY A 101 4.33 10.37 -10.55
N PRO A 102 3.87 9.49 -9.64
CA PRO A 102 4.56 9.04 -8.42
C PRO A 102 5.70 8.07 -8.74
N TYR A 103 6.85 8.23 -8.09
CA TYR A 103 7.96 7.28 -8.18
C TYR A 103 7.92 6.34 -6.99
N HIS A 104 7.78 5.04 -7.25
CA HIS A 104 7.91 3.99 -6.25
C HIS A 104 9.29 3.34 -6.36
N TYR A 105 9.83 2.89 -5.22
CA TYR A 105 11.10 2.17 -5.19
C TYR A 105 10.86 0.67 -5.20
N ASP A 106 11.45 -0.04 -6.17
CA ASP A 106 11.50 -1.50 -6.16
C ASP A 106 12.73 -1.95 -5.37
N PRO A 107 12.55 -2.59 -4.20
CA PRO A 107 13.67 -3.02 -3.36
C PRO A 107 14.45 -4.20 -3.96
N VAL A 108 13.86 -4.96 -4.89
CA VAL A 108 14.51 -6.11 -5.52
C VAL A 108 15.47 -5.64 -6.61
N SER A 109 15.00 -4.84 -7.56
CA SER A 109 15.87 -4.26 -8.60
C SER A 109 16.70 -3.06 -8.11
N LYS A 110 16.36 -2.50 -6.94
CA LYS A 110 16.98 -1.30 -6.35
C LYS A 110 16.84 -0.06 -7.23
N THR A 111 15.72 0.06 -7.93
CA THR A 111 15.45 1.17 -8.87
C THR A 111 14.12 1.85 -8.59
N PHE A 112 13.97 3.08 -9.08
CA PHE A 112 12.68 3.76 -9.10
C PHE A 112 11.94 3.49 -10.39
N PHE A 113 10.62 3.38 -10.30
CA PHE A 113 9.72 3.28 -11.44
C PHE A 113 8.42 4.05 -11.17
N ILE A 114 7.68 4.35 -12.23
CA ILE A 114 6.32 4.92 -12.13
C ILE A 114 5.34 3.75 -12.18
N PRO A 115 4.60 3.45 -11.10
CA PRO A 115 3.64 2.38 -11.10
C PRO A 115 2.35 2.81 -11.81
N ASN A 116 1.71 1.87 -12.49
CA ASN A 116 0.37 2.10 -13.05
C ASN A 116 -0.69 2.27 -11.95
N PHE A 117 -0.49 1.57 -10.82
CA PHE A 117 -1.42 1.53 -9.70
C PHE A 117 -0.77 1.96 -8.39
N VAL A 118 -1.51 2.73 -7.62
CA VAL A 118 -1.15 3.17 -6.29
C VAL A 118 -1.66 2.15 -5.28
N GLY A 119 -0.73 1.52 -4.57
CA GLY A 119 -1.01 0.51 -3.56
C GLY A 119 -1.06 1.11 -2.16
N MET A 120 -1.91 0.54 -1.32
CA MET A 120 -1.91 0.81 0.10
C MET A 120 -0.59 0.38 0.77
N GLY A 121 -0.18 1.09 1.81
CA GLY A 121 1.06 0.79 2.54
C GLY A 121 2.36 1.07 1.77
N ARG A 122 2.27 1.64 0.56
CA ARG A 122 3.43 2.02 -0.26
C ARG A 122 3.76 3.50 -0.11
N GLY A 123 5.05 3.81 -0.16
CA GLY A 123 5.56 5.18 -0.25
C GLY A 123 5.87 5.58 -1.68
N TYR A 124 5.78 6.89 -1.95
CA TYR A 124 5.97 7.48 -3.27
C TYR A 124 6.70 8.80 -3.18
N TYR A 125 7.69 8.98 -4.05
CA TYR A 125 8.25 10.30 -4.33
C TYR A 125 7.39 11.02 -5.35
N VAL A 126 6.99 12.25 -5.01
CA VAL A 126 6.15 13.09 -5.86
C VAL A 126 6.70 14.51 -5.83
N TYR A 127 7.02 15.05 -6.99
CA TYR A 127 7.44 16.44 -7.10
C TYR A 127 6.23 17.34 -7.35
N SER A 128 6.12 18.41 -6.58
CA SER A 128 5.16 19.48 -6.81
C SER A 128 5.90 20.78 -7.15
N ALA A 129 5.46 21.48 -8.20
CA ALA A 129 6.07 22.76 -8.59
C ALA A 129 5.73 23.94 -7.65
N ARG A 130 4.78 23.73 -6.73
CA ARG A 130 4.31 24.72 -5.76
C ARG A 130 3.65 24.03 -4.57
N ASP A 131 3.51 24.76 -3.47
CA ASP A 131 2.66 24.33 -2.37
C ASP A 131 1.22 24.11 -2.86
N THR A 132 0.66 22.94 -2.57
CA THR A 132 -0.70 22.57 -2.97
C THR A 132 -1.23 21.44 -2.08
N ILE A 133 -2.45 20.98 -2.37
CA ILE A 133 -3.07 19.84 -1.71
C ILE A 133 -3.42 18.80 -2.77
N LEU A 134 -3.03 17.55 -2.50
CA LEU A 134 -3.53 16.37 -3.20
C LEU A 134 -4.81 15.91 -2.51
N VAL A 135 -5.90 15.78 -3.27
CA VAL A 135 -7.20 15.31 -2.78
C VAL A 135 -7.48 13.95 -3.37
N PHE A 136 -7.92 13.00 -2.56
CA PHE A 136 -8.26 11.65 -3.00
C PHE A 136 -9.43 11.11 -2.17
N SER A 137 -10.06 10.07 -2.71
CA SER A 137 -11.21 9.41 -2.07
C SER A 137 -11.02 7.90 -2.04
N GLY A 138 -11.42 7.29 -0.95
CA GLY A 138 -11.29 5.87 -0.77
C GLY A 138 -11.85 5.41 0.56
N VAL A 139 -11.47 4.20 0.94
CA VAL A 139 -11.90 3.56 2.18
C VAL A 139 -10.71 3.46 3.13
N ARG A 140 -10.97 3.65 4.43
CA ARG A 140 -9.92 3.54 5.44
C ARG A 140 -9.45 2.10 5.56
N PHE A 141 -8.15 1.88 5.53
CA PHE A 141 -7.53 0.60 5.85
C PHE A 141 -6.70 0.80 7.13
N PRO A 142 -7.09 0.19 8.26
CA PRO A 142 -6.47 0.48 9.55
C PRO A 142 -5.10 -0.18 9.72
N ARG A 143 -4.74 -1.14 8.87
CA ARG A 143 -3.52 -1.95 8.96
C ARG A 143 -3.23 -2.58 7.62
N TYR A 144 -1.99 -3.04 7.42
CA TYR A 144 -1.64 -3.86 6.27
C TYR A 144 -0.50 -4.83 6.59
N LYS A 145 -0.33 -5.84 5.71
CA LYS A 145 0.85 -6.70 5.67
C LYS A 145 1.49 -6.58 4.30
N SER A 146 2.82 -6.61 4.27
CA SER A 146 3.58 -6.62 3.02
C SER A 146 4.82 -7.48 3.17
N ASP A 147 5.28 -8.03 2.05
CA ASP A 147 6.66 -8.50 1.97
C ASP A 147 7.60 -7.28 1.97
N ILE A 148 8.77 -7.46 2.54
CA ILE A 148 9.88 -6.51 2.59
C ILE A 148 11.17 -7.24 2.28
N PHE A 149 12.10 -6.56 1.62
CA PHE A 149 13.31 -7.19 1.09
C PHE A 149 14.56 -6.57 1.70
N ALA A 150 15.66 -7.31 1.73
CA ALA A 150 16.93 -6.84 2.26
C ALA A 150 17.35 -5.51 1.62
N GLY A 151 17.74 -4.54 2.46
CA GLY A 151 18.03 -3.17 2.06
C GLY A 151 16.86 -2.22 2.29
N TRP A 152 16.75 -1.24 1.40
CA TRP A 152 15.79 -0.15 1.51
C TRP A 152 14.41 -0.58 1.00
N ASN A 153 13.36 -0.23 1.71
CA ASN A 153 11.96 -0.44 1.33
C ASN A 153 11.20 0.87 1.48
N LEU A 154 10.38 1.23 0.50
CA LEU A 154 9.63 2.48 0.51
C LEU A 154 8.16 2.24 0.85
N LEU A 155 7.80 2.46 2.11
CA LEU A 155 6.49 2.14 2.67
C LEU A 155 5.73 3.39 3.09
N GLY A 156 4.45 3.23 3.39
CA GLY A 156 3.54 4.32 3.74
C GLY A 156 2.70 4.02 4.98
N CYS A 157 2.25 5.07 5.67
CA CYS A 157 1.35 4.91 6.81
C CYS A 157 -0.08 4.47 6.37
N PRO A 158 -0.79 3.63 7.17
CA PRO A 158 -2.21 3.36 6.97
C PRO A 158 -3.09 4.58 7.27
N SER A 159 -4.42 4.39 7.35
CA SER A 159 -5.37 5.48 7.60
C SER A 159 -5.28 6.14 8.97
N PHE A 160 -4.45 5.61 9.89
CA PHE A 160 -4.29 6.08 11.26
C PHE A 160 -2.81 6.12 11.61
N SER A 161 -2.44 7.00 12.54
CA SER A 161 -1.06 7.11 13.00
C SER A 161 -0.64 5.85 13.74
N VAL A 162 0.59 5.39 13.49
CA VAL A 162 1.13 4.14 14.06
C VAL A 162 2.43 4.44 14.76
N ASP A 163 2.56 4.05 16.03
CA ASP A 163 3.82 4.11 16.76
C ASP A 163 4.83 3.16 16.10
N THR A 164 6.05 3.63 15.79
CA THR A 164 7.07 2.79 15.15
C THR A 164 7.47 1.58 15.99
N ALA A 165 7.35 1.66 17.32
CA ALA A 165 7.59 0.55 18.24
C ALA A 165 6.52 -0.55 18.16
N SER A 166 5.34 -0.25 17.61
CA SER A 166 4.24 -1.23 17.45
C SER A 166 4.33 -2.05 16.15
N ILE A 167 5.24 -1.68 15.24
CA ILE A 167 5.38 -2.33 13.94
C ILE A 167 6.00 -3.72 14.13
N GLY A 168 5.29 -4.74 13.66
CA GLY A 168 5.73 -6.13 13.72
C GLY A 168 6.47 -6.56 12.45
N VAL A 169 7.43 -7.46 12.58
CA VAL A 169 8.16 -8.07 11.47
C VAL A 169 8.37 -9.57 11.70
N ILE A 170 8.43 -10.34 10.61
CA ILE A 170 8.67 -11.79 10.63
C ILE A 170 9.81 -12.10 9.65
N GLY A 171 10.80 -12.89 10.11
CA GLY A 171 11.95 -13.30 9.30
C GLY A 171 13.05 -12.24 9.15
N THR A 172 12.86 -11.04 9.72
CA THR A 172 13.79 -9.91 9.64
C THR A 172 13.62 -8.98 10.85
N TRP A 173 14.37 -7.88 10.90
CA TRP A 173 14.21 -6.80 11.88
C TRP A 173 14.47 -5.43 11.23
N ILE A 174 13.95 -4.37 11.85
CA ILE A 174 14.09 -3.00 11.35
C ILE A 174 15.40 -2.42 11.87
N LEU A 175 16.28 -2.01 10.96
CA LEU A 175 17.53 -1.30 11.28
C LEU A 175 17.29 0.20 11.44
N GLY A 176 16.34 0.75 10.69
CA GLY A 176 15.99 2.16 10.78
C GLY A 176 14.75 2.50 9.96
N ILE A 177 14.06 3.54 10.42
CA ILE A 177 12.93 4.16 9.72
C ILE A 177 13.29 5.63 9.53
N PHE A 178 13.09 6.16 8.33
CA PHE A 178 13.41 7.54 8.00
C PHE A 178 12.24 8.22 7.30
N GLU A 179 11.92 9.43 7.76
CA GLU A 179 10.91 10.32 7.20
C GLU A 179 11.61 11.49 6.50
N LEU A 180 11.08 11.93 5.37
CA LEU A 180 11.46 13.21 4.77
C LEU A 180 10.62 14.33 5.41
N ASP A 181 11.26 15.23 6.13
CA ASP A 181 10.58 16.36 6.76
C ASP A 181 10.27 17.50 5.77
N SER A 182 9.54 18.53 6.22
CA SER A 182 9.18 19.67 5.38
C SER A 182 10.37 20.55 4.95
N THR A 183 11.55 20.37 5.54
CA THR A 183 12.79 21.05 5.14
C THR A 183 13.54 20.29 4.06
N GLY A 184 13.10 19.07 3.72
CA GLY A 184 13.79 18.19 2.80
C GLY A 184 14.91 17.36 3.45
N SER A 185 14.94 17.29 4.79
CA SER A 185 15.92 16.51 5.53
C SER A 185 15.33 15.17 5.99
N TYR A 186 16.19 14.16 6.10
CA TYR A 186 15.80 12.87 6.68
C TYR A 186 15.92 12.87 8.19
N VAL A 187 14.84 12.47 8.85
CA VAL A 187 14.75 12.35 10.32
C VAL A 187 14.24 10.97 10.71
N VAL A 188 14.53 10.54 11.94
CA VAL A 188 13.98 9.31 12.51
C VAL A 188 12.62 9.62 13.15
N PRO A 189 11.52 9.04 12.69
CA PRO A 189 10.20 9.29 13.25
C PRO A 189 9.91 8.40 14.48
N ASP A 190 9.12 8.93 15.41
CA ASP A 190 8.48 8.17 16.50
C ASP A 190 7.22 7.44 16.04
N SER A 191 6.61 7.93 14.95
CA SER A 191 5.32 7.49 14.47
C SER A 191 5.24 7.61 12.95
N LEU A 192 4.60 6.62 12.32
CA LEU A 192 4.12 6.77 10.96
C LEU A 192 2.85 7.61 10.97
N ARG A 193 2.77 8.61 10.10
CA ARG A 193 1.62 9.53 10.01
C ARG A 193 0.92 9.38 8.66
N PRO A 194 -0.43 9.33 8.63
CA PRO A 194 -1.18 9.20 7.39
C PRO A 194 -0.77 10.26 6.35
N GLY A 195 -0.59 9.83 5.10
CA GLY A 195 -0.17 10.72 4.02
C GLY A 195 1.34 10.85 3.83
N LYS A 196 2.17 10.35 4.77
CA LYS A 196 3.63 10.34 4.65
C LYS A 196 4.17 9.00 4.20
N GLY A 197 5.23 9.07 3.38
CA GLY A 197 6.04 7.92 3.01
C GLY A 197 7.30 7.84 3.87
N TYR A 198 7.87 6.64 3.96
CA TYR A 198 8.95 6.31 4.87
C TYR A 198 9.91 5.32 4.22
N TRP A 199 11.20 5.51 4.47
CA TRP A 199 12.20 4.50 4.19
C TRP A 199 12.34 3.56 5.36
N PHE A 200 12.28 2.26 5.09
CA PHE A 200 12.58 1.20 6.03
C PHE A 200 13.86 0.50 5.56
N LEU A 201 14.84 0.38 6.45
CA LEU A 201 16.05 -0.40 6.21
C LEU A 201 15.96 -1.71 6.98
N VAL A 202 16.12 -2.84 6.28
CA VAL A 202 16.12 -4.18 6.89
C VAL A 202 17.30 -5.02 6.37
N PRO A 203 17.85 -5.96 7.15
CA PRO A 203 19.03 -6.72 6.74
C PRO A 203 18.70 -7.94 5.87
N ASN A 204 17.50 -8.49 6.00
CA ASN A 204 17.05 -9.70 5.32
C ASN A 204 15.63 -9.53 4.79
N ASP A 205 15.27 -10.37 3.82
CA ASP A 205 13.89 -10.51 3.36
C ASP A 205 12.98 -10.98 4.49
N GLY A 206 11.73 -10.55 4.46
CA GLY A 206 10.76 -10.91 5.48
C GLY A 206 9.38 -10.32 5.19
N LYS A 207 8.57 -10.27 6.24
CA LYS A 207 7.24 -9.66 6.19
C LYS A 207 7.11 -8.59 7.25
N ILE A 208 6.41 -7.52 6.92
CA ILE A 208 6.06 -6.44 7.84
C ILE A 208 4.55 -6.46 8.11
N TYR A 209 4.18 -6.17 9.35
CA TYR A 209 2.82 -5.92 9.79
C TYR A 209 2.76 -4.53 10.43
N VAL A 210 2.03 -3.62 9.78
CA VAL A 210 1.79 -2.27 10.30
C VAL A 210 0.39 -2.25 10.92
N PRO A 211 0.28 -2.13 12.26
CA PRO A 211 -1.00 -2.21 12.97
C PRO A 211 -1.84 -0.91 12.81
N ARG A 212 -2.95 -0.86 13.55
CA ARG A 212 -3.76 0.34 13.75
C ARG A 212 -3.22 1.18 14.88
#